data_AF-A0A965IXM0-F1
#
_entry.id   AF-A0A965IXM0-F1
#
_cell.length_a   1.000
_cell.length_b   1.000
_cell.length_c   1.000
_cell.angle_alpha   90.00
_cell.angle_beta   90.00
_cell.angle_gamma   90.00
#
_symmetry.space_group_name_H-M   'P 1'
#
loop_
_entity.id
_entity.type
_entity.pdbx_description
1 polymer ?
#
loop_
_entity_poly.entity_id
_entity_poly.type
_entity_poly.pdbx_seq_one_letter_code
_entity_poly.pdbx_strand_id
1 'polypeptide(L)'
;MQEAKWLLEGNDFFSKEGAFVKWYDSKFFLLIHNGKKFHGELVEDGSESQKLVIKINHRVFELKRKGDLDALISSLGLDKPKVRKLKELHSPMPGRVIQIFVSIGDEVSIGDNLLSLEAMKMENILKAEGIGKVKSIQIAGGDVVDKGAVLIEFE
;
A
#
# COMPACT_ATOMS: atom_id res chain seq x y z
N MET A 1 -16.80 15.45 29.51
CA MET A 1 -15.41 15.64 29.05
C MET A 1 -15.13 14.55 28.03
N GLN A 2 -14.95 14.91 26.77
CA GLN A 2 -14.93 13.99 25.63
C GLN A 2 -13.63 13.16 25.61
N GLU A 3 -13.78 11.84 25.57
CA GLU A 3 -12.69 10.88 25.44
C GLU A 3 -12.10 10.96 24.03
N ALA A 4 -10.82 11.33 23.92
CA ALA A 4 -10.10 11.32 22.66
C ALA A 4 -9.71 9.87 22.31
N LYS A 5 -10.37 9.29 21.29
CA LYS A 5 -10.01 8.00 20.69
C LYS A 5 -8.79 8.17 19.78
N TRP A 6 -7.76 7.36 20.01
CA TRP A 6 -6.56 7.30 19.18
C TRP A 6 -6.39 5.86 18.65
N LEU A 7 -6.09 5.71 17.35
CA LEU A 7 -5.91 4.42 16.66
C LEU A 7 -4.44 4.27 16.22
N LEU A 8 -3.88 3.06 16.38
CA LEU A 8 -2.50 2.71 16.02
C LEU A 8 -2.52 1.43 15.17
N GLU A 9 -1.98 1.50 13.96
CA GLU A 9 -1.79 0.38 13.00
C GLU A 9 -3.01 -0.51 12.71
N GLY A 10 -4.10 0.09 12.22
CA GLY A 10 -5.13 -0.63 11.46
C GLY A 10 -6.01 -1.62 12.22
N ASN A 11 -5.85 -1.74 13.54
CA ASN A 11 -6.79 -2.45 14.41
C ASN A 11 -7.51 -1.45 15.34
N ASP A 12 -8.79 -1.70 15.60
CA ASP A 12 -9.58 -0.92 16.55
C ASP A 12 -8.95 -1.00 17.95
N PHE A 13 -8.30 0.09 18.36
CA PHE A 13 -7.88 0.24 19.75
C PHE A 13 -9.03 0.90 20.53
N PHE A 14 -9.87 0.05 21.12
CA PHE A 14 -10.68 0.49 22.25
C PHE A 14 -9.73 0.60 23.46
N SER A 15 -9.84 1.66 24.26
CA SER A 15 -9.35 1.60 25.65
C SER A 15 -10.25 0.62 26.43
N LYS A 16 -10.13 -0.67 26.12
CA LYS A 16 -10.65 -1.74 26.97
C LYS A 16 -9.46 -2.28 27.75
N GLU A 17 -9.47 -1.94 29.02
CA GLU A 17 -8.70 -2.52 30.13
C GLU A 17 -7.25 -2.92 29.82
N GLY A 18 -6.30 -2.03 30.13
CA GLY A 18 -4.89 -2.42 30.28
C GLY A 18 -3.85 -1.55 29.57
N ALA A 19 -4.26 -0.51 28.84
CA ALA A 19 -3.36 0.45 28.21
C ALA A 19 -3.34 1.80 28.96
N PHE A 20 -2.15 2.26 29.38
CA PHE A 20 -1.96 3.54 30.08
C PHE A 20 -0.80 4.31 29.44
N VAL A 21 -0.96 5.63 29.25
CA VAL A 21 0.11 6.52 28.78
C VAL A 21 0.48 7.48 29.90
N LYS A 22 1.76 7.49 30.30
CA LYS A 22 2.33 8.46 31.24
C LYS A 22 3.33 9.35 30.51
N TRP A 23 3.04 10.64 30.43
CA TRP A 23 3.97 11.61 29.86
C TRP A 23 5.07 11.96 30.88
N TYR A 24 6.30 12.02 30.41
CA TYR A 24 7.44 12.52 31.19
C TYR A 24 7.60 14.02 30.97
N ASP A 25 7.40 14.48 29.73
CA ASP A 25 7.39 15.89 29.33
C ASP A 25 6.58 16.07 28.03
N SER A 26 6.79 17.19 27.31
CA SER A 26 6.09 17.50 26.05
C SER A 26 6.55 16.66 24.85
N LYS A 27 7.58 15.83 24.99
CA LYS A 27 8.14 14.98 23.93
C LYS A 27 8.15 13.51 24.28
N PHE A 28 8.43 13.14 25.53
CA PHE A 28 8.63 11.75 25.91
C PHE A 28 7.45 11.20 26.72
N PHE A 29 7.07 9.96 26.42
CA PHE A 29 6.00 9.25 27.11
C PHE A 29 6.33 7.78 27.34
N LEU A 30 5.62 7.18 28.30
CA LEU A 30 5.62 5.76 28.59
C LEU A 30 4.24 5.19 28.25
N LEU A 31 4.17 4.29 27.29
CA LEU A 31 3.00 3.47 27.01
C LEU A 31 3.13 2.14 27.75
N ILE A 32 2.15 1.82 28.59
CA ILE A 32 2.04 0.54 29.28
C ILE A 32 0.86 -0.19 28.66
N HIS A 33 1.06 -1.40 28.14
CA HIS A 33 -0.01 -2.22 27.59
C HIS A 33 0.19 -3.68 28.00
N ASN A 34 -0.81 -4.27 28.65
CA ASN A 34 -0.77 -5.66 29.14
C ASN A 34 0.48 -5.97 29.99
N GLY A 35 0.85 -5.03 30.88
CA GLY A 35 2.02 -5.13 31.76
C GLY A 35 3.37 -4.84 31.09
N LYS A 36 3.43 -4.69 29.75
CA LYS A 36 4.65 -4.33 29.02
C LYS A 36 4.80 -2.82 28.91
N LYS A 37 6.03 -2.33 29.09
CA LYS A 37 6.40 -0.91 29.08
C LYS A 37 7.10 -0.56 27.78
N PHE A 38 6.65 0.52 27.14
CA PHE A 38 7.15 1.02 25.86
C PHE A 38 7.49 2.50 26.02
N HIS A 39 8.74 2.89 25.76
CA HIS A 39 9.15 4.29 25.81
C HIS A 39 8.97 4.90 24.43
N GLY A 40 8.26 6.03 24.40
CA GLY A 40 7.90 6.75 23.19
C GLY A 40 8.44 8.18 23.20
N GLU A 41 8.72 8.68 22.01
CA GLU A 41 9.11 10.07 21.73
C GLU A 41 8.17 10.63 20.66
N LEU A 42 7.63 11.82 20.88
CA LEU A 42 6.92 12.62 19.88
C LEU A 42 7.98 13.29 19.00
N VAL A 43 8.06 12.83 17.75
CA VAL A 43 9.03 13.30 16.76
C VAL A 43 8.49 14.53 16.04
N GLU A 44 7.19 14.53 15.72
CA GLU A 44 6.54 15.64 15.03
C GLU A 44 5.12 15.84 15.53
N ASP A 45 4.82 17.08 15.92
CA ASP A 45 3.48 17.52 16.29
C ASP A 45 2.85 18.29 15.14
N GLY A 46 2.15 17.56 14.27
CA GLY A 46 1.34 18.11 13.18
C GLY A 46 -0.13 18.21 13.57
N SER A 47 -0.46 18.53 14.84
CA SER A 47 -1.83 18.58 15.35
C SER A 47 -2.79 19.44 14.51
N GLU A 48 -2.29 20.50 13.87
CA GLU A 48 -3.08 21.33 12.93
C GLU A 48 -3.46 20.58 11.65
N SER A 49 -2.61 19.66 11.21
CA SER A 49 -2.83 18.76 10.05
C SER A 49 -3.41 17.40 10.44
N GLN A 50 -3.84 17.24 11.69
CA GLN A 50 -4.35 15.99 12.25
C GLN A 50 -3.38 14.81 12.15
N LYS A 51 -2.08 15.09 12.06
CA LYS A 51 -1.01 14.09 11.92
C LYS A 51 -0.04 14.21 13.09
N LEU A 52 0.34 13.10 13.69
CA LEU A 52 1.33 13.02 14.76
C LEU A 52 2.35 11.95 14.39
N VAL A 53 3.64 12.24 14.55
CA VAL A 53 4.69 11.24 14.33
C VAL A 53 5.31 10.90 15.67
N ILE A 54 5.24 9.64 16.05
CA ILE A 54 5.80 9.13 17.30
C ILE A 54 6.86 8.06 17.02
N LYS A 55 7.80 7.88 17.94
CA LYS A 55 8.85 6.88 17.86
C LYS A 55 8.82 6.02 19.11
N ILE A 56 8.69 4.71 18.96
CA ILE A 56 8.69 3.73 20.06
C ILE A 56 9.74 2.66 19.74
N ASN A 57 10.66 2.40 20.67
CA ASN A 57 11.70 1.35 20.53
C ASN A 57 12.43 1.40 19.15
N HIS A 58 12.84 2.59 18.73
CA HIS A 58 13.52 2.87 17.45
C HIS A 58 12.68 2.72 16.16
N ARG A 59 11.38 2.42 16.28
CA ARG A 59 10.45 2.45 15.13
C ARG A 59 9.64 3.73 15.16
N VAL A 60 9.44 4.33 13.99
CA VAL A 60 8.67 5.57 13.80
C VAL A 60 7.30 5.22 13.25
N PHE A 61 6.25 5.79 13.83
CA PHE A 61 4.85 5.57 13.48
C PHE A 61 4.19 6.91 13.19
N GLU A 62 3.39 6.96 12.13
CA GLU A 62 2.55 8.10 11.78
C GLU A 62 1.11 7.83 12.21
N LEU A 63 0.60 8.67 13.11
CA LEU A 63 -0.76 8.66 13.59
C LEU A 63 -1.57 9.72 12.84
N LYS A 64 -2.75 9.38 12.37
CA LYS A 64 -3.73 10.35 11.86
C LYS A 64 -4.97 10.32 12.74
N ARG A 65 -5.47 11.49 13.13
CA ARG A 65 -6.71 11.60 13.91
C ARG A 65 -7.89 11.30 12.98
N LYS A 66 -8.56 10.16 13.19
CA LYS A 66 -9.72 9.74 12.40
C LYS A 66 -10.94 10.58 12.81
N GLY A 67 -11.51 11.37 11.91
CA GLY A 67 -12.77 12.09 12.15
C GLY A 67 -14.01 11.21 11.93
N ASP A 68 -15.20 11.66 12.35
CA ASP A 68 -16.47 10.91 12.15
C ASP A 68 -16.74 10.60 10.66
N LEU A 69 -16.24 11.45 9.75
CA LEU A 69 -16.31 11.25 8.30
C LEU A 69 -15.46 10.07 7.83
N ASP A 70 -14.27 9.87 8.41
CA ASP A 70 -13.37 8.77 8.05
C ASP A 70 -13.90 7.42 8.55
N ALA A 71 -14.62 7.41 9.68
CA ALA A 71 -15.31 6.22 10.17
C ALA A 71 -16.44 5.81 9.20
N LEU A 72 -17.18 6.78 8.66
CA LEU A 72 -18.20 6.52 7.65
C LEU A 72 -17.57 6.01 6.33
N ILE A 73 -16.52 6.67 5.83
CA ILE A 73 -15.77 6.26 4.62
C ILE A 73 -15.21 4.84 4.74
N SER A 74 -14.67 4.50 5.92
CA SER A 74 -14.12 3.18 6.24
C SER A 74 -15.23 2.11 6.39
N SER A 75 -16.37 2.45 7.02
CA SER A 75 -17.55 1.58 7.10
C SER A 75 -18.24 1.35 5.75
N LEU A 76 -18.12 2.32 4.83
CA LEU A 76 -18.58 2.24 3.45
C LEU A 76 -17.56 1.55 2.53
N GLY A 77 -16.37 1.18 3.04
CA GLY A 77 -15.34 0.47 2.30
C GLY A 77 -14.66 1.29 1.19
N LEU A 78 -14.67 2.61 1.31
CA LEU A 78 -14.11 3.56 0.33
C LEU A 78 -12.64 3.90 0.59
N ASP A 79 -12.08 3.42 1.70
CA ASP A 79 -10.68 3.60 2.14
C ASP A 79 -9.76 2.43 1.73
N LYS A 80 -10.33 1.28 1.35
CA LYS A 80 -9.58 0.18 0.77
C LYS A 80 -9.37 0.47 -0.71
N PRO A 81 -8.12 0.57 -1.22
CA PRO A 81 -7.92 0.56 -2.66
C PRO A 81 -8.59 -0.72 -3.18
N LYS A 82 -9.56 -0.57 -4.09
CA LYS A 82 -10.15 -1.72 -4.78
C LYS A 82 -9.01 -2.42 -5.52
N VAL A 83 -8.45 -3.45 -4.89
CA VAL A 83 -7.38 -4.24 -5.49
C VAL A 83 -7.99 -4.97 -6.67
N ARG A 84 -7.65 -4.52 -7.88
CA ARG A 84 -8.14 -5.10 -9.12
C ARG A 84 -7.41 -6.43 -9.32
N LYS A 85 -8.18 -7.51 -9.49
CA LYS A 85 -7.61 -8.75 -10.03
C LYS A 85 -7.38 -8.56 -11.52
N LEU A 86 -6.15 -8.82 -11.96
CA LEU A 86 -5.79 -8.82 -13.37
C LEU A 86 -6.49 -10.00 -14.07
N LYS A 87 -6.79 -9.82 -15.35
CA LYS A 87 -7.34 -10.88 -16.21
C LYS A 87 -6.49 -11.02 -17.45
N GLU A 88 -6.30 -9.92 -18.15
CA GLU A 88 -5.48 -9.82 -19.35
C GLU A 88 -4.68 -8.52 -19.32
N LEU A 89 -3.45 -8.59 -19.80
CA LEU A 89 -2.66 -7.44 -20.18
C LEU A 89 -2.70 -7.31 -21.71
N HIS A 90 -3.19 -6.19 -22.19
CA HIS A 90 -3.19 -5.86 -23.60
C HIS A 90 -2.07 -4.87 -23.93
N SER A 91 -1.55 -4.91 -25.15
CA SER A 91 -0.60 -3.90 -25.60
C SER A 91 -1.29 -2.53 -25.71
N PRO A 92 -0.82 -1.48 -25.03
CA PRO A 92 -1.44 -0.15 -25.11
C PRO A 92 -1.15 0.56 -26.43
N MET A 93 -0.10 0.14 -27.13
CA MET A 93 0.40 0.72 -28.38
C MET A 93 1.06 -0.36 -29.25
N PRO A 94 1.18 -0.17 -30.57
CA PRO A 94 2.01 -1.05 -31.39
C PRO A 94 3.49 -0.90 -30.98
N GLY A 95 4.24 -1.99 -30.97
CA GLY A 95 5.64 -1.97 -30.57
C GLY A 95 6.31 -3.33 -30.65
N ARG A 96 7.59 -3.37 -30.32
CA ARG A 96 8.39 -4.61 -30.27
C ARG A 96 8.66 -5.01 -28.83
N VAL A 97 8.43 -6.27 -28.48
CA VAL A 97 8.78 -6.83 -27.17
C VAL A 97 10.29 -6.89 -27.02
N ILE A 98 10.83 -6.25 -25.99
CA ILE A 98 12.26 -6.26 -25.70
C ILE A 98 12.58 -7.31 -24.65
N GLN A 99 11.89 -7.26 -23.51
CA GLN A 99 12.10 -8.18 -22.41
C GLN A 99 10.78 -8.51 -21.72
N ILE A 100 10.68 -9.74 -21.21
CA ILE A 100 9.60 -10.20 -20.35
C ILE A 100 10.22 -10.46 -18.98
N PHE A 101 9.66 -9.85 -17.93
CA PHE A 101 10.22 -9.89 -16.56
C PHE A 101 9.58 -10.96 -15.68
N VAL A 102 8.48 -11.58 -16.14
CA VAL A 102 7.68 -12.56 -15.39
C VAL A 102 7.64 -13.91 -16.10
N SER A 103 7.41 -14.97 -15.34
CA SER A 103 7.23 -16.34 -15.81
C SER A 103 5.82 -16.85 -15.51
N ILE A 104 5.40 -17.89 -16.22
CA ILE A 104 4.14 -18.59 -15.93
C ILE A 104 4.19 -19.13 -14.49
N GLY A 105 3.17 -18.82 -13.70
CA GLY A 105 3.05 -19.21 -12.30
C GLY A 105 3.42 -18.10 -11.31
N ASP A 106 4.06 -17.02 -11.75
CA ASP A 106 4.48 -15.93 -10.85
C ASP A 106 3.27 -15.15 -10.31
N GLU A 107 3.32 -14.81 -9.02
CA GLU A 107 2.40 -13.84 -8.42
C GLU A 107 2.91 -12.43 -8.67
N VAL A 108 2.04 -11.55 -9.15
CA VAL A 108 2.34 -10.15 -9.43
C VAL A 108 1.51 -9.23 -8.55
N SER A 109 2.13 -8.12 -8.14
CA SER A 109 1.55 -7.05 -7.36
C SER A 109 1.55 -5.73 -8.13
N ILE A 110 0.75 -4.77 -7.65
CA ILE A 110 0.65 -3.45 -8.27
C ILE A 110 2.03 -2.80 -8.35
N GLY A 111 2.42 -2.37 -9.54
CA GLY A 111 3.70 -1.71 -9.82
C GLY A 111 4.82 -2.64 -10.26
N ASP A 112 4.64 -3.96 -10.19
CA ASP A 112 5.62 -4.92 -10.69
C ASP A 112 5.80 -4.79 -12.20
N ASN A 113 7.05 -4.87 -12.66
CA ASN A 113 7.37 -4.84 -14.08
C ASN A 113 6.95 -6.18 -14.72
N LEU A 114 6.20 -6.12 -15.81
CA LEU A 114 5.71 -7.32 -16.51
C LEU A 114 6.53 -7.59 -17.78
N LEU A 115 6.65 -6.57 -18.63
CA LEU A 115 7.47 -6.61 -19.85
C LEU A 115 7.84 -5.20 -20.30
N SER A 116 8.78 -5.09 -21.25
CA SER A 116 9.10 -3.84 -21.92
C SER A 116 8.83 -3.91 -23.42
N LEU A 117 8.28 -2.81 -23.95
CA LEU A 117 8.00 -2.61 -25.36
C LEU A 117 8.84 -1.45 -25.90
N GLU A 118 9.46 -1.62 -27.06
CA GLU A 118 10.05 -0.54 -27.83
C GLU A 118 9.02 -0.02 -28.84
N ALA A 119 8.74 1.28 -28.78
CA ALA A 119 7.99 1.98 -29.82
C ALA A 119 8.62 3.35 -30.07
N MET A 120 8.73 3.74 -31.35
CA MET A 120 9.30 5.03 -31.75
C MET A 120 10.69 5.33 -31.13
N LYS A 121 11.57 4.31 -31.01
CA LYS A 121 12.91 4.37 -30.39
C LYS A 121 12.92 4.64 -28.88
N MET A 122 11.79 4.44 -28.21
CA MET A 122 11.65 4.58 -26.77
C MET A 122 11.18 3.26 -26.16
N GLU A 123 11.81 2.86 -25.06
CA GLU A 123 11.41 1.69 -24.28
C GLU A 123 10.39 2.09 -23.22
N ASN A 124 9.25 1.38 -23.20
CA ASN A 124 8.19 1.55 -22.23
C ASN A 124 8.00 0.27 -21.43
N ILE A 125 8.12 0.37 -20.11
CA ILE A 125 7.88 -0.74 -19.19
C ILE A 125 6.39 -0.79 -18.87
N LEU A 126 5.75 -1.92 -19.15
CA LEU A 126 4.39 -2.20 -18.73
C LEU A 126 4.42 -2.79 -17.32
N LYS A 127 3.69 -2.16 -16.41
CA LYS A 127 3.59 -2.55 -15.00
C LYS A 127 2.22 -3.14 -14.70
N ALA A 128 2.15 -4.00 -13.69
CA ALA A 128 0.90 -4.51 -13.18
C ALA A 128 0.05 -3.39 -12.54
N GLU A 129 -1.18 -3.24 -13.00
CA GLU A 129 -2.18 -2.31 -12.41
C GLU A 129 -2.99 -2.94 -11.26
N GLY A 130 -2.69 -4.21 -10.95
CA GLY A 130 -3.49 -5.05 -10.06
C GLY A 130 -2.68 -6.22 -9.54
N ILE A 131 -3.36 -7.15 -8.88
CA ILE A 131 -2.77 -8.42 -8.45
C ILE A 131 -3.22 -9.55 -9.37
N GLY A 132 -2.40 -10.58 -9.51
CA GLY A 132 -2.77 -11.77 -10.26
C GLY A 132 -1.67 -12.81 -10.26
N LYS A 133 -1.97 -13.99 -10.76
CA LYS A 133 -0.97 -15.01 -11.03
C LYS A 133 -0.87 -15.22 -12.54
N VAL A 134 0.34 -15.19 -13.08
CA VAL A 134 0.57 -15.32 -14.52
C VAL A 134 0.14 -16.70 -14.99
N LYS A 135 -0.89 -16.76 -15.82
CA LYS A 135 -1.46 -18.00 -16.36
C LYS A 135 -0.81 -18.38 -17.68
N SER A 136 -0.64 -17.42 -18.59
CA SER A 136 0.00 -17.63 -19.89
C SER A 136 0.64 -16.35 -20.40
N ILE A 137 1.67 -16.50 -21.24
CA ILE A 137 2.38 -15.41 -21.91
C ILE A 137 2.29 -15.70 -23.40
N GLN A 138 1.65 -14.82 -24.17
CA GLN A 138 1.29 -15.02 -25.57
C GLN A 138 2.32 -14.44 -26.55
N ILE A 139 3.47 -14.02 -26.03
CA ILE A 139 4.54 -13.33 -26.75
C ILE A 139 5.91 -13.86 -26.34
N ALA A 140 6.89 -13.65 -27.21
CA ALA A 140 8.30 -13.88 -26.96
C ALA A 140 9.13 -12.59 -27.13
N GLY A 141 10.34 -12.59 -26.58
CA GLY A 141 11.29 -11.49 -26.79
C GLY A 141 11.60 -11.31 -28.29
N GLY A 142 11.45 -10.08 -28.77
CA GLY A 142 11.66 -9.71 -30.17
C GLY A 142 10.40 -9.64 -31.02
N ASP A 143 9.24 -10.13 -30.54
CA ASP A 143 7.97 -10.11 -31.26
C ASP A 143 7.45 -8.69 -31.49
N VAL A 144 6.73 -8.48 -32.59
CA VAL A 144 6.03 -7.22 -32.88
C VAL A 144 4.56 -7.41 -32.56
N VAL A 145 4.00 -6.50 -31.76
CA VAL A 145 2.61 -6.54 -31.30
C VAL A 145 1.86 -5.29 -31.73
N ASP A 146 0.57 -5.47 -32.04
CA ASP A 146 -0.34 -4.37 -32.32
C ASP A 146 -1.03 -3.86 -31.05
N LYS A 147 -1.60 -2.66 -31.13
CA LYS A 147 -2.45 -2.13 -30.05
C LYS A 147 -3.64 -3.07 -29.79
N GLY A 148 -3.86 -3.41 -28.52
CA GLY A 148 -4.96 -4.27 -28.08
C GLY A 148 -4.62 -5.76 -28.10
N ALA A 149 -3.49 -6.18 -28.67
CA ALA A 149 -3.06 -7.58 -28.64
C ALA A 149 -2.90 -8.07 -27.19
N VAL A 150 -3.41 -9.28 -26.90
CA VAL A 150 -3.25 -9.90 -25.58
C VAL A 150 -1.80 -10.37 -25.42
N LEU A 151 -1.15 -9.94 -24.34
CA LEU A 151 0.24 -10.23 -24.05
C LEU A 151 0.38 -11.27 -22.94
N ILE A 152 -0.38 -11.10 -21.86
CA ILE A 152 -0.34 -11.96 -20.67
C ILE A 152 -1.76 -12.19 -20.20
N GLU A 153 -2.09 -13.43 -19.85
CA GLU A 153 -3.32 -13.77 -19.11
C GLU A 153 -2.99 -14.06 -17.64
N PHE A 154 -3.92 -13.73 -16.76
CA PHE A 154 -3.84 -13.96 -15.31
C PHE A 154 -5.01 -14.84 -14.83
N GLU A 155 -4.81 -15.54 -13.71
CA GLU A 155 -5.87 -16.31 -13.00
C GLU A 155 -6.93 -15.43 -12.32
#